data_AF-A0AAN0KQG4-F1
#
_entry.id   AF-A0AAN0KQG4-F1
#
_cell.length_a   1.000
_cell.length_b   1.000
_cell.length_c   1.000
_cell.angle_alpha   90.00
_cell.angle_beta   90.00
_cell.angle_gamma   90.00
#
_symmetry.space_group_name_H-M   'P 1'
#
loop_
_entity.id
_entity.type
_entity.pdbx_description
1 polymer ?
#
loop_
_entity_poly.entity_id
_entity_poly.type
_entity_poly.pdbx_seq_one_letter_code
_entity_poly.pdbx_strand_id
1 'polypeptide(L)'
;MKHIDPDLIEICNDPYVGVRSSPKGKYDEKFSSLRPGQCLKCEPHESAPLATALRKWLQNNGKDTELEVRAMTRFSKDGRGRVWLLAKEQKLKRAA
;
A
#
# COMPACT_ATOMS: atom_id res chain seq x y z
N MET A 1 2.12 34.32 8.81
CA MET A 1 0.75 33.74 8.95
C MET A 1 0.02 33.99 7.64
N LYS A 2 -0.60 32.97 7.04
CA LYS A 2 -1.49 33.19 5.88
C LYS A 2 -2.84 33.65 6.42
N HIS A 3 -3.25 34.87 6.07
CA HIS A 3 -4.59 35.37 6.37
C HIS A 3 -5.60 34.75 5.40
N ILE A 4 -6.77 34.40 5.92
CA ILE A 4 -7.92 33.97 5.10
C ILE A 4 -8.75 35.23 4.84
N ASP A 5 -9.09 35.46 3.57
CA ASP A 5 -9.96 36.56 3.15
C ASP A 5 -11.42 36.17 3.39
N PRO A 6 -12.18 36.88 4.25
CA PRO A 6 -13.57 36.55 4.55
C PRO A 6 -14.49 36.72 3.34
N ASP A 7 -14.15 37.56 2.36
CA ASP A 7 -14.99 37.77 1.16
C ASP A 7 -14.95 36.59 0.19
N LEU A 8 -14.01 35.65 0.38
CA LEU A 8 -13.88 34.42 -0.40
C LEU A 8 -14.55 33.21 0.28
N ILE A 9 -15.22 33.40 1.42
CA ILE A 9 -15.87 32.31 2.17
C ILE A 9 -17.35 32.25 1.81
N GLU A 10 -17.77 31.12 1.23
CA GLU A 10 -19.19 30.85 0.90
C GLU A 10 -19.80 29.81 1.84
N ILE A 11 -21.05 30.03 2.26
CA ILE A 11 -21.83 29.06 3.03
C ILE A 11 -22.54 28.12 2.05
N CYS A 12 -22.21 26.84 2.07
CA CYS A 12 -22.84 25.81 1.24
C CYS A 12 -23.58 24.76 2.09
N ASN A 13 -24.59 24.11 1.50
CA ASN A 13 -25.40 23.05 2.11
C ASN A 13 -25.06 21.65 1.53
N ASP A 14 -23.79 21.42 1.21
CA ASP A 14 -23.37 20.13 0.65
C ASP A 14 -23.57 18.99 1.66
N PRO A 15 -24.09 17.82 1.22
CA PRO A 15 -24.21 16.66 2.09
C PRO A 15 -22.82 16.18 2.52
N TYR A 16 -22.63 16.01 3.83
CA TYR A 16 -21.39 15.47 4.37
C TYR A 16 -21.19 14.02 3.91
N VAL A 17 -20.23 13.81 3.02
CA VAL A 17 -19.98 12.49 2.40
C VAL A 17 -19.38 11.45 3.35
N GLY A 18 -18.95 11.83 4.56
CA GLY A 18 -18.49 10.89 5.61
C GLY A 18 -17.20 10.11 5.31
N VAL A 19 -16.75 10.10 4.05
CA VAL A 19 -15.52 9.45 3.62
C VAL A 19 -14.34 10.40 3.81
N ARG A 20 -13.30 9.90 4.48
CA ARG A 20 -12.00 10.58 4.42
C ARG A 20 -11.52 10.53 2.97
N SER A 21 -11.12 11.68 2.44
CA SER A 21 -10.30 11.70 1.24
C SER A 21 -9.04 10.89 1.55
N SER A 22 -8.92 9.73 0.92
CA SER A 22 -7.67 8.96 0.87
C SER A 22 -6.99 9.38 -0.42
N PRO A 23 -6.15 10.42 -0.43
CA PRO A 23 -5.43 10.80 -1.63
C PRO A 23 -4.66 9.58 -2.13
N LYS A 24 -4.77 9.29 -3.44
CA LYS A 24 -4.05 8.19 -4.07
C LYS A 24 -2.57 8.25 -3.67
N GLY A 25 -2.09 7.20 -3.02
CA GLY A 25 -0.69 7.09 -2.63
C GLY A 25 0.21 7.00 -3.86
N LYS A 26 1.46 7.47 -3.72
CA LYS A 26 2.50 7.44 -4.78
C LYS A 26 2.67 6.06 -5.44
N TYR A 27 2.32 4.98 -4.75
CA TYR A 27 2.51 3.61 -5.20
C TYR A 27 1.21 2.89 -5.57
N ASP A 28 0.04 3.52 -5.43
CA ASP A 28 -1.27 2.85 -5.55
C ASP A 28 -1.48 2.23 -6.94
N GLU A 29 -1.05 2.91 -8.00
CA GLU A 29 -1.16 2.39 -9.38
C GLU A 29 -0.27 1.16 -9.60
N LYS A 30 0.95 1.16 -9.04
CA LYS A 30 1.85 0.01 -9.13
C LYS A 30 1.35 -1.15 -8.27
N PHE A 31 0.84 -0.87 -7.07
CA PHE A 31 0.34 -1.90 -6.16
C PHE A 31 -0.95 -2.55 -6.65
N SER A 32 -1.87 -1.77 -7.22
CA SER A 32 -3.09 -2.30 -7.84
C SER A 32 -2.83 -3.17 -9.07
N SER A 33 -1.76 -2.89 -9.82
CA SER A 33 -1.35 -3.69 -10.98
C SER A 33 -0.61 -4.98 -10.62
N LEU A 34 -0.16 -5.12 -9.36
CA LEU A 34 0.67 -6.25 -8.92
C LEU A 34 -0.19 -7.48 -8.64
N ARG A 35 0.12 -8.60 -9.31
CA ARG A 35 -0.58 -9.88 -9.10
C ARG A 35 0.16 -10.78 -8.10
N PRO A 36 -0.54 -11.68 -7.39
CA PRO A 36 0.11 -12.69 -6.57
C PRO A 36 1.10 -13.53 -7.39
N GLY A 37 2.26 -13.83 -6.82
CA GLY A 37 3.39 -14.49 -7.49
C GLY A 37 4.37 -13.53 -8.17
N GLN A 38 4.03 -12.25 -8.33
CA GLN A 38 4.92 -11.25 -8.90
C GLN A 38 5.76 -10.53 -7.84
N CYS A 39 6.80 -9.83 -8.31
CA CYS A 39 7.66 -9.02 -7.46
C CYS A 39 7.95 -7.63 -8.03
N LEU A 40 8.13 -6.68 -7.12
CA LEU A 40 8.66 -5.36 -7.40
C LEU A 40 10.19 -5.41 -7.25
N LYS A 41 10.89 -4.84 -8.23
CA LYS A 41 12.34 -4.63 -8.21
C LYS A 41 12.62 -3.19 -7.78
N CYS A 42 13.51 -3.01 -6.81
CA CYS A 42 13.90 -1.70 -6.26
C CYS A 42 15.37 -1.71 -5.86
N GLU A 43 15.89 -0.57 -5.42
CA GLU A 43 17.23 -0.54 -4.84
C GLU A 43 17.25 -1.28 -3.47
N PRO A 44 18.40 -1.86 -3.05
CA PRO A 44 18.49 -2.64 -1.82
C PRO A 44 18.02 -1.92 -0.56
N HIS A 45 18.27 -0.62 -0.46
CA HIS A 45 17.87 0.20 0.69
C HIS A 45 16.37 0.54 0.68
N GLU A 46 15.71 0.41 -0.48
CA GLU A 46 14.29 0.72 -0.65
C GLU A 46 13.37 -0.48 -0.40
N SER A 47 13.91 -1.70 -0.37
CA SER A 47 13.06 -2.90 -0.27
C SER A 47 12.25 -2.97 1.02
N ALA A 48 12.84 -2.56 2.14
CA ALA A 48 12.17 -2.54 3.44
C ALA A 48 11.04 -1.50 3.53
N PRO A 49 11.26 -0.21 3.19
CA PRO A 49 10.17 0.78 3.19
C PRO A 49 9.09 0.46 2.16
N LEU A 50 9.46 -0.07 0.98
CA LEU A 50 8.50 -0.48 -0.05
C LEU A 50 7.61 -1.64 0.43
N ALA A 51 8.19 -2.63 1.11
CA ALA A 51 7.43 -3.73 1.70
C ALA A 51 6.44 -3.25 2.77
N THR A 52 6.84 -2.29 3.60
CA THR A 52 5.96 -1.68 4.61
C THR A 52 4.81 -0.92 3.95
N ALA A 53 5.10 -0.15 2.90
CA ALA A 53 4.06 0.55 2.14
C ALA A 53 3.07 -0.43 1.50
N LEU A 54 3.56 -1.52 0.90
CA LEU A 54 2.70 -2.53 0.29
C LEU A 54 1.82 -3.25 1.33
N ARG A 55 2.35 -3.57 2.52
CA ARG A 55 1.55 -4.15 3.61
C ARG A 55 0.42 -3.22 4.07
N LYS A 56 0.72 -1.94 4.28
CA LYS A 56 -0.30 -0.94 4.64
C LYS A 56 -1.35 -0.79 3.56
N TRP A 57 -0.93 -0.81 2.29
CA TRP A 57 -1.86 -0.77 1.17
C TRP A 57 -2.78 -1.98 1.15
N LEU A 58 -2.28 -3.19 1.39
CA LEU A 58 -3.12 -4.39 1.50
C LEU A 58 -4.14 -4.28 2.64
N GLN A 59 -3.72 -3.79 3.82
CA GLN A 59 -4.62 -3.58 4.96
C GLN A 59 -5.73 -2.58 4.65
N ASN A 60 -5.39 -1.44 4.04
CA ASN A 60 -6.35 -0.42 3.65
C ASN A 60 -7.35 -0.90 2.57
N ASN A 61 -6.99 -1.93 1.81
CA ASN A 61 -7.83 -2.52 0.76
C ASN A 61 -8.47 -3.86 1.18
N GLY A 62 -8.32 -4.28 2.45
CA GLY A 62 -8.90 -5.54 2.96
C GLY A 62 -8.33 -6.81 2.35
N LYS A 63 -7.10 -6.77 1.82
CA LYS A 63 -6.43 -7.89 1.12
C LYS A 63 -5.36 -8.58 1.96
N ASP A 64 -5.15 -8.18 3.20
CA ASP A 64 -4.08 -8.67 4.07
C ASP A 64 -4.34 -10.08 4.64
N THR A 65 -5.57 -10.59 4.52
CA THR A 65 -5.95 -11.96 4.91
C THR A 65 -5.56 -12.98 3.85
N GLU A 66 -5.65 -12.62 2.57
CA GLU A 66 -5.39 -13.51 1.43
C GLU A 66 -3.99 -13.34 0.85
N LEU A 67 -3.34 -12.19 1.06
CA LEU A 67 -2.05 -11.87 0.48
C LEU A 67 -0.97 -11.62 1.54
N GLU A 68 0.26 -12.00 1.21
CA GLU A 68 1.45 -11.81 2.03
C GLU A 68 2.53 -11.07 1.25
N VAL A 69 3.26 -10.21 1.96
CA VAL A 69 4.40 -9.47 1.41
C VAL A 69 5.71 -10.00 1.98
N ARG A 70 6.56 -10.51 1.10
CA ARG A 70 7.93 -10.92 1.41
C ARG A 70 8.90 -9.96 0.76
N ALA A 71 10.00 -9.65 1.43
CA ALA A 71 11.01 -8.73 0.91
C ALA A 71 12.42 -9.27 1.14
N MET A 72 13.31 -8.96 0.21
CA MET A 72 14.73 -9.28 0.27
C MET A 72 15.51 -8.08 -0.24
N THR A 73 16.51 -7.64 0.52
CA THR A 73 17.34 -6.47 0.21
C THR A 73 18.33 -6.75 -0.92
N ARG A 74 18.89 -7.96 -0.99
CA ARG A 74 19.82 -8.36 -2.06
C ARG A 74 19.39 -9.68 -2.66
N PHE A 75 18.82 -9.63 -3.86
CA PHE A 75 18.48 -10.83 -4.62
C PHE A 75 19.71 -11.39 -5.35
N SER A 76 19.95 -12.69 -5.25
CA SER A 76 21.21 -13.33 -5.67
C SER A 76 21.58 -13.15 -7.15
N LYS A 77 20.59 -12.88 -8.02
CA LYS A 77 20.83 -12.74 -9.46
C LYS A 77 21.37 -11.37 -9.87
N ASP A 78 20.93 -10.30 -9.21
CA ASP A 78 21.22 -8.92 -9.64
C ASP A 78 21.59 -7.96 -8.50
N GLY A 79 21.70 -8.47 -7.27
CA GLY A 79 22.04 -7.70 -6.09
C GLY A 79 20.99 -6.66 -5.68
N ARG A 80 19.84 -6.60 -6.36
CA ARG A 80 18.80 -5.58 -6.12
C ARG A 80 17.75 -6.05 -5.13
N GLY A 81 17.02 -5.09 -4.57
CA GLY A 81 15.88 -5.34 -3.71
C GLY A 81 14.75 -6.03 -4.49
N ARG A 82 14.03 -6.92 -3.80
CA ARG A 82 12.80 -7.56 -4.27
C ARG A 82 11.73 -7.54 -3.21
N VAL A 83 10.51 -7.21 -3.61
CA VAL A 83 9.32 -7.27 -2.78
C VAL A 83 8.28 -8.11 -3.51
N TRP A 84 8.03 -9.33 -3.03
CA TRP A 84 7.06 -10.26 -3.58
C TRP A 84 5.69 -10.05 -2.94
N LEU A 85 4.67 -10.18 -3.77
CA LEU A 85 3.29 -10.37 -3.35
C LEU A 85 2.96 -11.84 -3.53
N LEU A 86 2.63 -12.54 -2.46
CA LEU A 86 2.32 -13.97 -2.46
C LEU A 86 0.89 -14.18 -2.00
N ALA A 87 0.24 -15.24 -2.48
CA ALA A 87 -0.99 -15.71 -1.83
C ALA A 87 -0.62 -16.32 -0.48
N LYS A 88 -1.32 -15.94 0.59
CA LYS A 88 -1.25 -16.65 1.85
C LYS A 88 -1.86 -18.02 1.65
N GLU A 89 -1.10 -19.07 1.92
CA GLU A 89 -1.72 -20.35 2.23
C GLU A 89 -2.59 -20.13 3.46
N GLN A 90 -3.91 -20.36 3.32
CA GLN A 90 -4.79 -20.42 4.48
C GLN A 90 -4.28 -21.58 5.33
N LYS A 91 -3.52 -21.27 6.39
CA LYS A 91 -3.25 -22.22 7.46
C LYS A 91 -4.59 -22.49 8.12
N LEU A 92 -5.32 -23.47 7.59
CA LEU A 92 -6.48 -24.06 8.25
C LEU A 92 -5.99 -24.40 9.66
N LYS A 93 -6.48 -23.68 10.67
CA LYS A 93 -6.13 -23.99 12.06
C LYS A 93 -6.56 -25.43 12.28
N ARG A 94 -5.62 -26.37 12.31
CA ARG A 94 -5.89 -27.68 12.88
C ARG A 94 -6.19 -27.43 14.35
N ALA A 95 -7.46 -27.55 14.72
CA ALA A 95 -7.87 -27.66 16.10
C ALA A 95 -7.11 -28.85 16.70
N ALA A 96 -6.35 -28.59 17.75
CA ALA A 96 -5.73 -29.58 18.62
C ALA A 96 -6.58 -29.71 19.87
#